data_AF-A0A6N4SPC8-F1
#
_entry.id   AF-A0A6N4SPC8-F1
#
_cell.length_a   1.000
_cell.length_b   1.000
_cell.length_c   1.000
_cell.angle_alpha   90.00
_cell.angle_beta   90.00
_cell.angle_gamma   90.00
#
_symmetry.space_group_name_H-M   'P 1'
#
loop_
_entity.id
_entity.type
_entity.pdbx_description
1 polymer ?
#
loop_
_entity_poly.entity_id
_entity_poly.type
_entity_poly.pdbx_seq_one_letter_code
_entity_poly.pdbx_strand_id
1 'polypeptide(L)'
;MIQRKTIIEKIIMILISCLALASIVFLEFYFIEKQLFHDFPNIGIAFHFFGGFFVSVIVYYTFISSLVKLEWYLIATFLLGVVCMAAMGWEGFEWILGRITGSLYQADLDNTMEDLFVGLAGGLISCPVLLLRNFTLVKYFMTMAQPNKEAHNIFA
;
A
#
# COMPACT_ATOMS: atom_id res chain seq x y z
N MET A 1 0.75 -27.20 3.65
CA MET A 1 -0.23 -26.60 2.71
C MET A 1 -0.44 -25.10 2.96
N ILE A 2 -0.67 -24.65 4.20
CA ILE A 2 -1.00 -23.24 4.46
C ILE A 2 0.15 -22.27 4.19
N GLN A 3 1.39 -22.59 4.55
CA GLN A 3 2.55 -21.75 4.23
C GLN A 3 2.67 -21.45 2.73
N ARG A 4 2.40 -22.45 1.88
CA ARG A 4 2.38 -22.28 0.42
C ARG A 4 1.25 -21.35 -0.03
N LYS A 5 0.06 -21.43 0.58
CA LYS A 5 -1.07 -20.54 0.27
C LYS A 5 -0.73 -19.08 0.62
N THR A 6 -0.12 -18.83 1.78
CA THR A 6 0.30 -17.48 2.18
C THR A 6 1.38 -16.91 1.27
N ILE A 7 2.32 -17.73 0.80
CA ILE A 7 3.36 -17.30 -0.16
C ILE A 7 2.74 -16.92 -1.50
N ILE A 8 1.83 -17.75 -2.03
CA ILE A 8 1.15 -17.46 -3.31
C ILE A 8 0.33 -16.18 -3.21
N GLU A 9 -0.46 -16.03 -2.14
CA GLU A 9 -1.23 -14.81 -1.87
C GLU A 9 -0.32 -13.58 -1.83
N LYS A 10 0.78 -13.65 -1.07
CA LYS A 10 1.77 -12.56 -1.00
C LYS A 10 2.27 -12.16 -2.39
N ILE A 11 2.67 -13.12 -3.21
CA ILE A 11 3.19 -12.85 -4.55
C ILE A 11 2.12 -12.19 -5.42
N ILE A 12 0.90 -12.74 -5.43
CA ILE A 12 -0.22 -12.20 -6.22
C ILE A 12 -0.53 -10.76 -5.82
N MET A 13 -0.64 -10.49 -4.51
CA MET A 13 -1.00 -9.16 -4.02
C MET A 13 0.08 -8.12 -4.32
N ILE A 14 1.36 -8.49 -4.23
CA ILE A 14 2.46 -7.61 -4.64
C ILE A 14 2.38 -7.34 -6.14
N LEU A 15 2.21 -8.37 -6.98
CA LEU A 15 2.15 -8.20 -8.44
C LEU A 15 0.98 -7.31 -8.89
N ILE A 16 -0.22 -7.55 -8.34
CA ILE A 16 -1.40 -6.72 -8.64
C ILE A 16 -1.15 -5.27 -8.25
N SER A 17 -0.58 -5.04 -7.06
CA SER A 17 -0.34 -3.68 -6.58
C SER A 17 0.75 -2.96 -7.38
N CYS A 18 1.83 -3.67 -7.76
CA CYS A 18 2.86 -3.11 -8.65
C CYS A 18 2.28 -2.76 -10.02
N LEU A 19 1.44 -3.63 -10.60
CA LEU A 19 0.78 -3.36 -11.87
C LEU A 19 -0.18 -2.17 -11.77
N ALA A 20 -0.94 -2.07 -10.68
CA ALA A 20 -1.82 -0.94 -10.43
C ALA A 20 -1.05 0.38 -10.31
N LEU A 21 0.03 0.42 -9.53
CA LEU A 21 0.89 1.60 -9.41
C LEU A 21 1.52 1.98 -10.76
N ALA A 22 2.06 1.02 -11.51
CA ALA A 22 2.61 1.27 -12.83
C ALA A 22 1.55 1.84 -13.78
N SER A 23 0.31 1.35 -13.69
CA SER A 23 -0.82 1.85 -14.48
C SER A 23 -1.22 3.27 -14.07
N ILE A 24 -1.26 3.57 -12.77
CA ILE A 24 -1.54 4.91 -12.24
C ILE A 24 -0.48 5.90 -12.75
N VAL A 25 0.80 5.56 -12.58
CA VAL A 25 1.91 6.39 -13.07
C VAL A 25 1.84 6.61 -14.58
N PHE A 26 1.57 5.56 -15.36
CA PHE A 26 1.40 5.69 -16.80
C PHE A 26 0.23 6.62 -17.17
N LEU A 27 -0.91 6.46 -16.49
CA LEU A 27 -2.09 7.29 -16.72
C LEU A 27 -1.85 8.74 -16.32
N GLU A 28 -1.19 9.00 -15.19
CA GLU A 28 -0.80 10.33 -14.73
C GLU A 28 -0.03 11.07 -15.84
N PHE A 29 1.09 10.49 -16.30
CA PHE A 29 1.89 11.09 -17.37
C PHE A 29 1.12 11.24 -18.68
N TYR A 30 0.28 10.26 -19.03
CA TYR A 30 -0.57 10.36 -20.22
C TYR A 30 -1.56 11.53 -20.12
N PHE A 31 -2.17 11.75 -18.95
CA PHE A 31 -3.10 12.85 -18.72
C PHE A 31 -2.39 14.20 -18.76
N ILE A 32 -1.17 14.30 -18.20
CA ILE A 32 -0.35 15.52 -18.31
C ILE A 32 -0.03 15.80 -19.78
N GLU A 33 0.51 14.81 -20.51
CA GLU A 33 0.96 14.99 -21.90
C GLU A 33 -0.20 15.36 -22.84
N LYS A 34 -1.39 14.81 -22.60
CA LYS A 34 -2.60 15.09 -23.39
C LYS A 34 -3.44 16.25 -22.85
N GLN A 35 -2.97 16.92 -21.79
CA GLN A 35 -3.67 18.04 -21.13
C GLN A 35 -5.11 17.69 -20.67
N LEU A 36 -5.35 16.41 -20.33
CA LEU A 36 -6.68 15.90 -19.99
C LEU A 36 -7.16 16.33 -18.60
N PHE A 37 -6.26 16.87 -17.76
CA PHE A 37 -6.63 17.46 -16.48
C PHE A 37 -7.55 18.69 -16.60
N HIS A 38 -7.60 19.35 -17.75
CA HIS A 38 -8.59 20.41 -18.00
C HIS A 38 -10.02 19.86 -18.02
N ASP A 39 -10.22 18.67 -18.59
CA ASP A 39 -11.54 18.04 -18.69
C ASP A 39 -11.89 17.25 -17.43
N PHE A 40 -10.88 16.68 -16.76
CA PHE A 40 -11.03 15.84 -15.57
C PHE A 40 -10.12 16.31 -14.43
N PRO A 41 -10.36 17.49 -13.83
CA PRO A 41 -9.45 18.08 -12.85
C PRO A 41 -9.27 17.24 -11.58
N ASN A 42 -10.27 16.44 -11.22
CA ASN A 42 -10.26 15.66 -9.98
C ASN A 42 -9.69 14.24 -10.16
N ILE A 43 -9.23 13.85 -11.35
CA ILE A 43 -8.75 12.48 -11.57
C ILE A 43 -7.40 12.22 -10.87
N GLY A 44 -6.57 13.27 -10.74
CA GLY A 44 -5.28 13.21 -10.02
C GLY A 44 -5.50 12.80 -8.57
N ILE A 45 -6.48 13.42 -7.90
CA ILE A 45 -6.91 13.05 -6.54
C ILE A 45 -7.17 11.55 -6.42
N ALA A 46 -7.88 10.94 -7.39
CA ALA A 46 -8.12 9.50 -7.39
C ALA A 46 -6.83 8.70 -7.57
N PHE A 47 -5.94 9.14 -8.47
CA PHE A 47 -4.63 8.53 -8.69
C PHE A 47 -3.77 8.55 -7.42
N HIS A 48 -3.67 9.67 -6.71
CA HIS A 48 -2.95 9.76 -5.44
C HIS A 48 -3.57 8.89 -4.35
N PHE A 49 -4.90 8.89 -4.23
CA PHE A 49 -5.61 8.03 -3.26
C PHE A 49 -5.29 6.55 -3.47
N PHE A 50 -5.44 6.05 -4.70
CA PHE A 50 -5.15 4.65 -5.01
C PHE A 50 -3.64 4.36 -4.94
N GLY A 51 -2.80 5.34 -5.26
CA GLY A 51 -1.35 5.28 -5.06
C GLY A 51 -0.99 4.93 -3.62
N GLY A 52 -1.48 5.72 -2.66
CA GLY A 52 -1.25 5.45 -1.24
C GLY A 52 -1.82 4.12 -0.75
N PHE A 53 -3.00 3.74 -1.25
CA PHE A 53 -3.61 2.44 -0.96
C PHE A 53 -2.70 1.28 -1.40
N PHE A 54 -2.24 1.27 -2.65
CA PHE A 54 -1.44 0.16 -3.18
C PHE A 54 -0.01 0.15 -2.63
N VAL A 55 0.58 1.30 -2.30
CA VAL A 55 1.86 1.35 -1.57
C VAL A 55 1.73 0.61 -0.24
N SER A 56 0.70 0.90 0.55
CA SER A 56 0.45 0.24 1.83
C SER A 56 0.28 -1.29 1.67
N VAL A 57 -0.45 -1.74 0.63
CA VAL A 57 -0.62 -3.17 0.32
C VAL A 57 0.73 -3.85 0.00
N ILE A 58 1.56 -3.25 -0.86
CA ILE A 58 2.88 -3.78 -1.21
C ILE A 58 3.74 -3.91 0.04
N VAL A 59 3.79 -2.86 0.87
CA VAL A 59 4.60 -2.83 2.08
C VAL A 59 4.13 -3.91 3.05
N TYR A 60 2.83 -4.01 3.30
CA TYR A 60 2.27 -5.04 4.18
C TYR A 60 2.67 -6.45 3.74
N TYR A 61 2.41 -6.81 2.47
CA TYR A 61 2.71 -8.16 1.98
C TYR A 61 4.22 -8.44 1.88
N THR A 62 5.03 -7.42 1.60
CA THR A 62 6.50 -7.54 1.62
C THR A 62 6.99 -7.94 3.01
N PHE A 63 6.51 -7.25 4.05
CA PHE A 63 6.95 -7.40 5.44
C PHE A 63 6.04 -8.26 6.33
N ILE A 64 5.06 -8.97 5.76
CA ILE A 64 4.01 -9.67 6.51
C ILE A 64 4.55 -10.59 7.61
N SER A 65 5.64 -11.32 7.35
CA SER A 65 6.27 -12.22 8.32
C SER A 65 6.80 -11.52 9.58
N SER A 66 7.15 -10.23 9.47
CA SER A 66 7.57 -9.39 10.58
C SER A 66 6.38 -8.70 11.23
N LEU A 67 5.44 -8.20 10.41
CA LEU A 67 4.28 -7.44 10.87
C LEU A 67 3.29 -8.27 11.69
N VAL A 68 3.12 -9.56 11.39
CA VAL A 68 2.23 -10.45 12.18
C VAL A 68 2.62 -10.57 13.67
N LYS A 69 3.83 -10.13 14.04
CA LYS A 69 4.33 -10.15 15.42
C LYS A 69 4.10 -8.84 16.18
N LEU A 70 3.62 -7.81 15.50
CA LEU A 70 3.45 -6.47 16.04
C LEU A 70 2.00 -6.20 16.42
N GLU A 71 1.82 -5.28 17.36
CA GLU A 71 0.53 -4.70 17.67
C GLU A 71 -0.03 -3.90 16.50
N TRP A 72 -1.35 -3.87 16.37
CA TRP A 72 -2.04 -3.28 15.22
C TRP A 72 -1.67 -1.81 14.96
N TYR A 73 -1.47 -1.03 16.03
CA TYR A 73 -1.14 0.40 15.90
C TYR A 73 0.29 0.61 15.40
N LEU A 74 1.23 -0.29 15.71
CA LEU A 74 2.59 -0.25 15.17
C LEU A 74 2.60 -0.58 13.68
N ILE A 75 1.77 -1.55 13.27
CA ILE A 75 1.59 -1.89 11.86
C ILE A 75 1.03 -0.68 11.11
N ALA A 76 -0.06 -0.06 11.61
CA ALA A 76 -0.67 1.10 10.99
C ALA A 76 0.33 2.26 10.86
N THR A 77 1.04 2.62 11.94
CA THR A 77 2.07 3.67 11.92
C THR A 77 3.16 3.37 10.91
N PHE A 78 3.64 2.13 10.83
CA PHE A 78 4.65 1.72 9.86
C PHE A 78 4.15 1.88 8.41
N LEU A 79 2.94 1.39 8.12
CA LEU A 79 2.36 1.49 6.78
C LEU A 79 2.17 2.95 6.36
N LEU A 80 1.58 3.78 7.22
CA LEU A 80 1.36 5.20 6.95
C LEU A 80 2.67 5.97 6.80
N GLY A 81 3.69 5.65 7.61
CA GLY A 81 5.02 6.24 7.47
C GLY A 81 5.64 5.98 6.11
N VAL A 82 5.52 4.75 5.58
CA VAL A 82 6.00 4.43 4.23
C VAL A 82 5.17 5.09 3.15
N VAL A 83 3.85 5.19 3.31
CA VAL A 83 2.98 5.92 2.38
C VAL A 83 3.36 7.41 2.33
N CYS A 84 3.60 8.07 3.47
CA CYS A 84 4.08 9.45 3.51
C CYS A 84 5.40 9.62 2.74
N MET A 85 6.38 8.74 2.98
CA MET A 85 7.66 8.80 2.27
C MET A 85 7.50 8.59 0.77
N ALA A 86 6.63 7.68 0.34
CA ALA A 86 6.36 7.43 -1.07
C ALA A 86 5.67 8.64 -1.74
N ALA A 87 4.67 9.23 -1.09
CA ALA A 87 3.97 10.41 -1.59
C ALA A 87 4.92 11.62 -1.71
N MET A 88 5.71 11.90 -0.68
CA MET A 88 6.74 12.94 -0.73
C MET A 88 7.80 12.67 -1.82
N GLY A 89 8.18 11.40 -2.00
CA GLY A 89 9.10 10.99 -3.05
C GLY A 89 8.54 11.21 -4.45
N TRP A 90 7.23 11.02 -4.64
CA TRP A 90 6.54 11.25 -5.90
C TRP A 90 6.49 12.74 -6.26
N GLU A 91 6.01 13.59 -5.35
CA GLU A 91 5.99 15.05 -5.55
C GLU A 91 7.40 15.61 -5.84
N GLY A 92 8.39 15.13 -5.10
CA GLY A 92 9.79 15.49 -5.32
C GLY A 92 10.31 15.04 -6.69
N PHE A 93 9.88 13.87 -7.18
CA PHE A 93 10.24 13.37 -8.50
C PHE A 93 9.64 14.24 -9.62
N GLU A 94 8.36 14.61 -9.53
CA GLU A 94 7.71 15.48 -10.50
C GLU A 94 8.37 16.86 -10.55
N TRP A 95 8.69 17.43 -9.38
CA TRP A 95 9.44 18.69 -9.28
C TRP A 95 10.79 18.60 -10.02
N ILE A 96 11.59 17.57 -9.74
CA ILE A 96 12.90 17.37 -10.39
C ILE A 96 12.74 17.19 -11.90
N LEU A 97 11.79 16.34 -12.31
CA LEU A 97 11.57 16.04 -13.72
C LEU A 97 11.12 17.27 -14.49
N GLY A 98 10.28 18.12 -13.88
CA GLY A 98 9.85 19.39 -14.47
C GLY A 98 11.02 20.35 -14.68
N ARG A 99 11.94 20.42 -13.70
CA ARG A 99 13.17 21.23 -13.81
C ARG A 99 14.11 20.76 -14.91
N ILE A 100 14.23 19.45 -15.11
CA ILE A 100 15.13 18.87 -16.12
C ILE A 100 14.55 19.04 -17.53
N THR A 101 13.24 18.87 -17.69
CA THR A 101 12.58 18.85 -19.01
C THR A 101 12.02 20.20 -19.44
N GLY A 102 11.90 21.17 -18.51
CA GLY A 102 11.19 22.42 -18.74
C GLY A 102 9.66 22.26 -18.81
N SER A 103 9.14 21.07 -18.53
CA SER A 103 7.70 20.79 -18.48
C SER A 103 7.13 21.13 -17.10
N LEU A 104 5.83 21.44 -17.06
CA LEU A 104 5.10 21.68 -15.81
C LEU A 104 4.48 20.35 -15.33
N TYR A 105 5.26 19.52 -14.66
CA TYR A 105 4.75 18.27 -14.05
C TYR A 105 4.17 18.51 -12.67
N GLN A 106 4.82 19.35 -11.85
CA GLN A 106 4.26 19.78 -10.57
C GLN A 106 3.38 21.01 -10.79
N ALA A 107 2.19 21.02 -10.20
CA ALA A 107 1.31 22.18 -10.19
C ALA A 107 1.71 23.16 -9.07
N ASP A 108 0.72 23.79 -8.42
CA ASP A 108 0.94 24.72 -7.32
C ASP A 108 1.05 24.01 -5.96
N LEU A 109 1.35 24.81 -4.92
CA LEU A 109 1.53 24.29 -3.56
C LEU A 109 0.23 23.67 -3.01
N ASP A 110 -0.93 24.23 -3.33
CA ASP A 110 -2.20 23.75 -2.80
C ASP A 110 -2.51 22.37 -3.37
N ASN A 111 -2.27 22.15 -4.67
CA ASN A 111 -2.38 20.83 -5.29
C ASN A 111 -1.41 19.81 -4.69
N THR A 112 -0.11 20.14 -4.58
CA THR A 112 0.86 19.23 -3.94
C THR A 112 0.44 18.85 -2.52
N MET A 113 -0.07 19.80 -1.73
CA MET A 113 -0.54 19.50 -0.37
C MET A 113 -1.79 18.62 -0.36
N GLU A 114 -2.71 18.81 -1.31
CA GLU A 114 -3.88 17.95 -1.51
C GLU A 114 -3.45 16.53 -1.88
N ASP A 115 -2.53 16.37 -2.82
CA ASP A 115 -2.05 15.07 -3.31
C ASP A 115 -1.34 14.26 -2.21
N LEU A 116 -0.51 14.93 -1.38
CA LEU A 116 0.08 14.33 -0.18
C LEU A 116 -0.98 13.88 0.83
N PHE A 117 -1.98 14.72 1.10
CA PHE A 117 -3.04 14.41 2.05
C PHE A 117 -3.91 13.24 1.58
N VAL A 118 -4.29 13.25 0.30
CA VAL A 118 -5.14 12.24 -0.32
C VAL A 118 -4.40 10.91 -0.46
N GLY A 119 -3.11 10.94 -0.81
CA GLY A 119 -2.25 9.76 -0.78
C GLY A 119 -2.20 9.13 0.62
N LEU A 120 -2.03 9.94 1.67
CA LEU A 120 -2.09 9.46 3.04
C LEU A 120 -3.47 8.87 3.39
N ALA A 121 -4.57 9.50 2.95
CA ALA A 121 -5.93 9.00 3.18
C ALA A 121 -6.16 7.62 2.53
N GLY A 122 -5.61 7.38 1.33
CA GLY A 122 -5.60 6.07 0.68
C GLY A 122 -4.87 5.01 1.49
N GLY A 123 -3.69 5.36 2.00
CA GLY A 123 -2.94 4.53 2.95
C GLY A 123 -3.75 4.21 4.21
N LEU A 124 -4.42 5.20 4.80
CA LEU A 124 -5.25 5.04 5.99
C LEU A 124 -6.44 4.09 5.75
N ILE A 125 -7.12 4.20 4.62
CA ILE A 125 -8.26 3.33 4.28
C ILE A 125 -7.81 1.87 4.06
N SER A 126 -6.59 1.62 3.59
CA SER A 126 -6.08 0.25 3.48
C SER A 126 -5.82 -0.42 4.85
N CYS A 127 -5.55 0.36 5.90
CA CYS A 127 -5.14 -0.17 7.20
C CYS A 127 -6.16 -1.15 7.81
N PRO A 128 -7.47 -0.82 7.93
CA PRO A 128 -8.46 -1.78 8.45
C PRO A 128 -8.48 -3.12 7.70
N VAL A 129 -8.37 -3.08 6.36
CA VAL A 129 -8.37 -4.29 5.52
C VAL A 129 -7.16 -5.18 5.83
N LEU A 130 -5.98 -4.57 5.90
CA LEU A 130 -4.72 -5.28 6.16
C LEU A 130 -4.62 -5.77 7.61
N LEU A 131 -5.15 -5.01 8.57
CA LEU A 131 -5.18 -5.39 9.98
C LEU A 131 -6.14 -6.56 10.24
N LEU A 132 -7.32 -6.59 9.60
CA LEU A 132 -8.24 -7.74 9.67
C LEU A 132 -7.58 -9.01 9.12
N ARG A 133 -6.85 -8.88 8.01
CA ARG A 133 -6.05 -9.98 7.45
C ARG A 133 -4.98 -10.45 8.43
N ASN A 134 -4.27 -9.51 9.06
CA ASN A 134 -3.23 -9.78 10.06
C ASN A 134 -3.77 -10.56 11.25
N PHE A 135 -4.89 -10.10 11.82
CA PHE A 135 -5.56 -10.78 12.93
C PHE A 135 -5.94 -12.22 12.58
N THR A 136 -6.44 -12.44 11.37
CA THR A 136 -6.77 -13.79 10.86
C THR A 136 -5.53 -14.69 10.80
N LEU A 137 -4.38 -14.15 10.37
CA LEU A 137 -3.12 -14.90 10.37
C LEU A 137 -2.64 -15.25 11.78
N VAL A 138 -2.68 -14.29 12.71
CA VAL A 138 -2.25 -14.51 14.09
C VAL A 138 -3.09 -15.61 14.74
N LYS A 139 -4.42 -15.53 14.65
CA LYS A 139 -5.33 -16.54 15.18
C LYS A 139 -5.03 -17.92 14.59
N TYR A 140 -4.81 -17.99 13.28
CA TYR A 140 -4.47 -19.22 12.60
C TYR A 140 -3.15 -19.83 13.12
N PHE A 141 -2.08 -19.04 13.24
CA PHE A 141 -0.79 -19.53 13.75
C PHE A 141 -0.88 -20.00 15.22
N MET A 142 -1.65 -19.30 16.06
CA MET A 142 -1.88 -19.72 17.45
C MET A 142 -2.58 -21.08 17.55
N THR A 143 -3.59 -21.34 16.71
CA THR A 143 -4.29 -22.63 16.72
C THR A 143 -3.39 -23.81 16.32
N MET A 144 -2.45 -23.59 15.41
CA MET A 144 -1.49 -24.63 14.96
C MET A 144 -0.37 -24.89 15.97
N ALA A 145 -0.07 -23.92 16.85
CA ALA A 145 1.00 -24.03 17.83
C ALA A 145 0.58 -24.78 19.10
N GLN A 146 -0.72 -25.04 19.30
CA GLN A 146 -1.17 -25.81 20.47
C GLN A 146 -0.83 -27.30 20.28
N PRO A 147 0.01 -27.90 21.15
CA PRO A 147 0.30 -29.32 21.09
C PRO A 147 -0.99 -30.12 21.25
N ASN A 148 -1.14 -31.20 20.48
CA ASN A 148 -2.32 -32.04 20.50
C ASN A 148 -2.51 -32.67 21.89
N LYS A 149 -3.29 -32.01 22.75
CA LYS A 149 -3.54 -32.46 24.13
C LYS A 149 -4.28 -33.80 24.18
N GLU A 150 -4.86 -34.26 23.08
CA GLU A 150 -5.55 -35.56 23.00
C GLU A 150 -4.60 -36.76 22.96
N ALA A 151 -3.33 -36.58 22.62
CA ALA A 151 -2.36 -37.68 22.57
C ALA A 151 -1.95 -38.24 23.94
N HIS A 152 -2.29 -37.55 25.05
CA HIS A 152 -1.91 -37.96 26.41
C HIS A 152 -2.93 -38.85 27.14
N ASN A 153 -4.13 -39.07 26.59
CA ASN A 153 -5.16 -39.88 27.25
C ASN A 153 -5.30 -41.31 26.70
N ILE A 154 -4.39 -41.76 25.83
CA ILE A 154 -4.45 -43.12 25.24
C ILE A 154 -3.77 -44.18 26.12
N PHE A 155 -3.08 -43.76 27.19
CA PHE A 155 -2.34 -44.66 28.10
C PHE A 155 -2.79 -44.59 29.57
N ALA A 156 -3.99 -44.06 29.83
CA ALA A 156 -4.65 -44.12 31.14
C ALA A 156 -5.86 -45.05 31.06
#